data_AF-Q9Z5J2-F1
#
_entry.id   AF-Q9Z5J2-F1
#
_cell.length_a   1.000
_cell.length_b   1.000
_cell.length_c   1.000
_cell.angle_alpha   90.00
_cell.angle_beta   90.00
_cell.angle_gamma   90.00
#
_symmetry.space_group_name_H-M   'P 1'
#
loop_
_entity.id
_entity.type
_entity.pdbx_description
1 polymer ?
#
loop_
_entity_poly.entity_id
_entity_poly.type
_entity_poly.pdbx_seq_one_letter_code
_entity_poly.pdbx_strand_id
1 'polypeptide(L)'
;MNTGLPSQIQVIELLGGEVARAGYEVEDVIIHTWSQPFWITVLADGDTVLARDIIATLSHSVSALLDGLDNIVDRYFLEVSSLGMGRPFTSEKHFRRARGRKVELAAVGRIPADRSNWGDVRRHGDVGDPRRPRLCGMRDPAIEIMKAIV
;
A
#
# COMPACT_ATOMS: atom_id res chain seq x y z
N MET A 1 -11.41 -25.01 -7.02
CA MET A 1 -12.62 -24.36 -7.57
C MET A 1 -12.15 -23.22 -8.45
N ASN A 2 -12.40 -23.26 -9.75
CA ASN A 2 -12.02 -22.18 -10.65
C ASN A 2 -13.04 -21.07 -10.47
N THR A 3 -12.72 -20.05 -9.66
CA THR A 3 -13.67 -19.01 -9.24
C THR A 3 -14.11 -18.07 -10.36
N GLY A 4 -13.60 -18.25 -11.60
CA GLY A 4 -13.84 -17.29 -12.68
C GLY A 4 -13.42 -15.87 -12.30
N LEU A 5 -12.35 -15.73 -11.52
CA LEU A 5 -11.79 -14.42 -11.18
C LEU A 5 -10.39 -14.30 -11.78
N PRO A 6 -9.99 -13.11 -12.22
CA PRO A 6 -8.59 -12.86 -12.55
C PRO A 6 -7.70 -13.09 -11.33
N SER A 7 -6.48 -13.55 -11.56
CA SER A 7 -5.45 -13.57 -10.54
C SER A 7 -5.09 -12.16 -10.09
N GLN A 8 -4.55 -12.02 -8.88
CA GLN A 8 -4.02 -10.75 -8.37
C GLN A 8 -3.07 -10.08 -9.37
N ILE A 9 -2.18 -10.85 -10.01
CA ILE A 9 -1.22 -10.35 -11.01
C ILE A 9 -1.96 -9.79 -12.24
N GLN A 10 -2.96 -10.53 -12.76
CA GLN A 10 -3.76 -10.06 -13.90
C GLN A 10 -4.50 -8.76 -13.59
N VAL A 11 -5.04 -8.62 -12.37
CA VAL A 11 -5.69 -7.36 -11.96
C VAL A 11 -4.65 -6.24 -11.86
N ILE A 12 -3.50 -6.47 -11.24
CA ILE A 12 -2.44 -5.45 -11.13
C ILE A 12 -1.99 -4.97 -12.53
N GLU A 13 -1.74 -5.90 -13.46
CA GLU A 13 -1.31 -5.57 -14.82
C GLU A 13 -2.37 -4.78 -15.59
N LEU A 14 -3.64 -5.19 -15.47
CA LEU A 14 -4.77 -4.53 -16.12
C LEU A 14 -4.97 -3.10 -15.62
N LEU A 15 -4.85 -2.90 -14.31
CA LEU A 15 -5.17 -1.62 -13.66
C LEU A 15 -3.99 -0.67 -13.58
N GLY A 16 -2.75 -1.19 -13.65
CA GLY A 16 -1.53 -0.39 -13.48
C GLY A 16 -1.48 0.81 -14.42
N GLY A 17 -1.89 0.65 -15.69
CA GLY A 17 -1.92 1.75 -16.65
C GLY A 17 -2.93 2.85 -16.34
N GLU A 18 -4.13 2.50 -15.85
CA GLU A 18 -5.15 3.49 -15.50
C GLU A 18 -4.81 4.23 -14.21
N VAL A 19 -4.37 3.50 -13.18
CA VAL A 19 -3.98 4.10 -11.90
C VAL A 19 -2.75 5.01 -12.08
N ALA A 20 -1.79 4.62 -12.92
CA ALA A 20 -0.64 5.44 -13.29
C ALA A 20 -1.02 6.74 -14.01
N ARG A 21 -2.03 6.72 -14.90
CA ARG A 21 -2.53 7.93 -15.57
C ARG A 21 -3.13 8.94 -14.60
N ALA A 22 -3.70 8.48 -13.50
CA ALA A 22 -4.20 9.34 -12.43
C ALA A 22 -3.07 9.86 -11.50
N GLY A 23 -1.82 9.44 -11.70
CA GLY A 23 -0.68 9.84 -10.87
C GLY A 23 -0.47 8.99 -9.61
N TYR A 24 -1.02 7.77 -9.58
CA TYR A 24 -0.91 6.83 -8.47
C TYR A 24 -0.32 5.50 -8.95
N GLU A 25 0.00 4.61 -8.03
CA GLU A 25 0.39 3.22 -8.34
C GLU A 25 -0.54 2.25 -7.62
N VAL A 26 -0.73 1.07 -8.22
CA VAL A 26 -1.35 -0.06 -7.53
C VAL A 26 -0.33 -0.61 -6.54
N GLU A 27 -0.67 -0.55 -5.26
CA GLU A 27 0.15 -1.10 -4.18
C GLU A 27 -0.14 -2.56 -3.91
N ASP A 28 -1.43 -2.91 -3.91
CA ASP A 28 -1.88 -4.28 -3.69
C ASP A 28 -3.27 -4.48 -4.28
N VAL A 29 -3.60 -5.74 -4.56
CA VAL A 29 -4.95 -6.18 -4.92
C VAL A 29 -5.30 -7.37 -4.05
N ILE A 30 -6.37 -7.26 -3.28
CA ILE A 30 -6.84 -8.32 -2.39
C ILE A 30 -8.12 -8.90 -2.99
N ILE A 31 -8.12 -10.20 -3.24
CA ILE A 31 -9.28 -10.92 -3.79
C ILE A 31 -9.80 -11.88 -2.73
N HIS A 32 -10.97 -11.57 -2.16
CA HIS A 32 -11.64 -12.41 -1.19
C HIS A 32 -12.57 -13.41 -1.90
N THR A 33 -12.19 -14.69 -1.88
CA THR A 33 -12.90 -15.79 -2.54
C THR A 33 -13.74 -16.65 -1.60
N TRP A 34 -13.81 -16.29 -0.32
CA TRP A 34 -14.48 -17.10 0.72
C TRP A 34 -16.01 -16.99 0.70
N SER A 35 -16.57 -15.99 0.02
CA SER A 35 -18.01 -15.78 -0.15
C SER A 35 -18.33 -15.25 -1.55
N GLN A 36 -19.58 -15.45 -1.98
CA GLN A 36 -20.14 -14.79 -3.17
C GLN A 36 -21.17 -13.72 -2.76
N PRO A 37 -21.26 -12.58 -3.48
CA PRO A 37 -20.34 -12.15 -4.53
C PRO A 37 -18.92 -11.93 -3.98
N PHE A 38 -17.93 -12.10 -4.84
CA PHE A 38 -16.53 -11.96 -4.46
C PHE A 38 -16.19 -10.52 -4.12
N TRP A 39 -15.16 -10.27 -3.30
CA TRP A 39 -14.72 -8.90 -2.99
C TRP A 39 -13.32 -8.65 -3.55
N ILE A 40 -13.17 -7.64 -4.40
CA ILE A 40 -11.90 -7.20 -4.98
C ILE A 40 -11.58 -5.83 -4.39
N THR A 41 -10.52 -5.73 -3.60
CA THR A 41 -10.01 -4.47 -3.06
C THR A 41 -8.74 -4.09 -3.78
N VAL A 42 -8.75 -2.94 -4.46
CA VAL A 42 -7.58 -2.33 -5.11
C VAL A 42 -7.04 -1.25 -4.19
N LEU A 43 -5.81 -1.43 -3.71
CA LEU A 43 -5.11 -0.44 -2.92
C LEU A 43 -4.21 0.38 -3.84
N ALA A 44 -4.46 1.68 -3.89
CA ALA A 44 -3.64 2.64 -4.63
C ALA A 44 -2.87 3.56 -3.67
N ASP A 45 -1.69 4.00 -4.07
CA ASP A 45 -0.89 4.97 -3.32
C ASP A 45 -0.14 5.90 -4.27
N GLY A 46 0.25 7.07 -3.76
CA GLY A 46 0.98 8.07 -4.51
C GLY A 46 1.55 9.15 -3.62
N ASP A 47 2.15 10.15 -4.25
CA ASP A 47 2.78 11.25 -3.52
C ASP A 47 1.75 12.18 -2.84
N THR A 48 0.50 12.16 -3.33
CA THR A 48 -0.62 12.93 -2.79
C THR A 48 -1.70 12.01 -2.21
N VAL A 49 -2.56 12.56 -1.34
CA VAL A 49 -3.70 11.82 -0.80
C VAL A 49 -4.69 11.54 -1.93
N LEU A 50 -5.12 10.28 -2.05
CA LEU A 50 -6.12 9.86 -3.03
C LEU A 50 -7.47 10.54 -2.73
N ALA A 51 -7.80 11.58 -3.49
CA ALA A 51 -9.02 12.35 -3.31
C ALA A 51 -10.26 11.54 -3.74
N ARG A 52 -11.41 11.83 -3.14
CA ARG A 52 -12.65 11.06 -3.31
C ARG A 52 -13.13 10.99 -4.78
N ASP A 53 -12.99 12.08 -5.51
CA ASP A 53 -13.28 12.20 -6.94
C ASP A 53 -12.37 11.31 -7.80
N ILE A 54 -11.09 11.24 -7.46
CA ILE A 54 -10.14 10.31 -8.08
C ILE A 54 -10.53 8.87 -7.77
N ILE A 55 -10.90 8.56 -6.52
CA ILE A 55 -11.38 7.21 -6.14
C ILE A 55 -12.59 6.82 -7.00
N ALA A 56 -13.56 7.71 -7.14
CA ALA A 56 -14.75 7.45 -7.95
C ALA A 56 -14.40 7.20 -9.42
N THR A 57 -13.52 8.02 -9.98
CA THR A 57 -13.05 7.88 -11.38
C THR A 57 -12.32 6.56 -11.58
N LEU A 58 -11.36 6.24 -10.71
CA LEU A 58 -10.63 4.97 -10.74
C LEU A 58 -11.59 3.79 -10.57
N SER A 59 -12.55 3.86 -9.65
CA SER A 59 -13.55 2.79 -9.45
C SER A 59 -14.33 2.49 -10.72
N HIS A 60 -14.75 3.53 -11.45
CA HIS A 60 -15.43 3.35 -12.74
C HIS A 60 -14.52 2.75 -13.82
N SER A 61 -13.30 3.27 -13.99
CA SER A 61 -12.36 2.73 -14.98
C SER A 61 -11.97 1.29 -14.68
N VAL A 62 -11.69 0.97 -13.41
CA VAL A 62 -11.33 -0.37 -12.94
C VAL A 62 -12.48 -1.34 -13.16
N SER A 63 -13.72 -0.95 -12.80
CA SER A 63 -14.92 -1.77 -13.05
C SER A 63 -15.07 -2.06 -14.53
N ALA A 64 -14.99 -1.05 -15.40
CA ALA A 64 -15.14 -1.22 -16.84
C ALA A 64 -14.07 -2.16 -17.44
N LEU A 65 -12.83 -2.10 -16.94
CA LEU A 65 -11.76 -3.02 -17.35
C LEU A 65 -12.02 -4.45 -16.89
N LEU A 66 -12.45 -4.64 -15.64
CA LEU A 66 -12.79 -5.96 -15.09
C LEU A 66 -13.99 -6.57 -15.82
N ASP A 67 -15.05 -5.79 -16.06
CA ASP A 67 -16.26 -6.23 -16.76
C ASP A 67 -15.99 -6.62 -18.23
N GLY A 68 -14.90 -6.12 -18.82
CA GLY A 68 -14.45 -6.50 -20.17
C GLY A 68 -13.65 -7.81 -20.23
N LEU A 69 -13.33 -8.44 -19.09
CA LEU A 69 -12.64 -9.72 -19.06
C LEU A 69 -13.64 -10.87 -19.24
N ASP A 70 -13.44 -11.68 -20.29
CA ASP A 70 -14.26 -12.88 -20.56
C ASP A 70 -14.28 -13.89 -19.40
N ASN A 71 -13.29 -13.81 -18.50
CA ASN A 71 -13.10 -14.76 -17.41
C ASN A 71 -13.97 -14.47 -16.18
N ILE A 72 -14.57 -13.27 -16.05
CA ILE A 72 -15.40 -12.92 -14.89
C ILE A 72 -16.83 -13.43 -15.10
N VAL A 73 -17.12 -14.59 -14.50
CA VAL A 73 -18.45 -15.24 -14.61
C VAL A 73 -19.35 -14.89 -13.42
N ASP A 74 -18.75 -14.66 -12.26
CA ASP A 74 -19.45 -14.41 -11.00
C ASP A 74 -19.54 -12.92 -10.67
N ARG A 75 -20.57 -12.54 -9.92
CA ARG A 75 -20.72 -11.17 -9.40
C ARG A 75 -19.61 -10.85 -8.40
N TYR A 76 -19.14 -9.62 -8.42
CA TYR A 76 -18.16 -9.10 -7.48
C TYR A 76 -18.56 -7.74 -6.91
N PHE A 77 -18.03 -7.41 -5.74
CA PHE A 77 -17.93 -6.07 -5.19
C PHE A 77 -16.51 -5.55 -5.44
N LEU A 78 -16.41 -4.32 -5.93
CA LEU A 78 -15.15 -3.61 -6.12
C LEU A 78 -15.02 -2.50 -5.09
N GLU A 79 -13.88 -2.47 -4.44
CA GLU A 79 -13.45 -1.37 -3.59
C GLU A 79 -12.13 -0.82 -4.10
N VAL A 80 -12.06 0.49 -4.32
CA VAL A 80 -10.80 1.20 -4.58
C VAL A 80 -10.53 2.08 -3.38
N SER A 81 -9.36 1.93 -2.77
CA SER A 81 -9.00 2.66 -1.57
C SER A 81 -7.52 3.05 -1.59
N SER A 82 -7.19 4.09 -0.84
CA SER A 82 -5.80 4.41 -0.56
C SER A 82 -5.18 3.33 0.33
N LEU A 83 -3.86 3.11 0.28
CA LEU A 83 -3.15 2.15 1.16
C LEU A 83 -3.37 2.38 2.69
N GLY A 84 -3.96 3.51 3.07
CA GLY A 84 -4.45 3.80 4.42
C GLY A 84 -3.33 4.20 5.39
N MET A 85 -3.68 5.03 6.37
CA MET A 85 -2.74 5.40 7.44
C MET A 85 -2.68 4.28 8.49
N GLY A 86 -1.67 3.41 8.43
CA GLY A 86 -1.53 2.35 9.43
C GLY A 86 -0.72 1.13 9.03
N ARG A 87 -0.40 0.95 7.75
CA ARG A 87 0.43 -0.16 7.31
C ARG A 87 1.93 0.19 7.43
N PRO A 88 2.78 -0.80 7.78
CA PRO A 88 4.21 -0.62 7.79
C PRO A 88 4.76 -0.30 6.41
N PHE A 89 5.80 0.51 6.39
CA PHE A 89 6.57 0.74 5.17
C PHE A 89 7.47 -0.47 4.93
N THR A 90 7.08 -1.30 3.97
CA THR A 90 7.78 -2.53 3.63
C THR A 90 8.77 -2.38 2.47
N SER A 91 8.49 -1.49 1.51
CA SER A 91 9.27 -1.34 0.29
C SER A 91 10.06 -0.03 0.24
N GLU A 92 11.17 -0.01 -0.49
CA GLU A 92 12.02 1.19 -0.67
C GLU A 92 11.24 2.38 -1.27
N LYS A 93 10.27 2.12 -2.15
CA LYS A 93 9.41 3.17 -2.72
C LYS A 93 8.56 3.85 -1.64
N HIS A 94 8.06 3.13 -0.64
CA HIS A 94 7.28 3.73 0.45
C HIS A 94 8.13 4.74 1.22
N PHE A 95 9.37 4.38 1.55
CA PHE A 95 10.30 5.28 2.22
C PHE A 95 10.62 6.52 1.38
N ARG A 96 10.79 6.33 0.07
CA ARG A 96 11.06 7.43 -0.86
C ARG A 96 9.90 8.43 -0.92
N ARG A 97 8.67 7.94 -1.07
CA ARG A 97 7.44 8.76 -1.09
C ARG A 97 7.15 9.45 0.23
N ALA A 98 7.48 8.77 1.33
CA ALA A 98 7.21 9.29 2.67
C ALA A 98 8.23 10.32 3.13
N ARG A 99 9.27 10.63 2.34
CA ARG A 99 10.29 11.62 2.71
C ARG A 99 9.65 12.94 3.15
N GLY A 100 10.03 13.42 4.34
CA GLY A 100 9.48 14.63 4.95
C GLY A 100 8.15 14.43 5.70
N ARG A 101 7.54 13.24 5.67
CA ARG A 101 6.39 12.90 6.52
C ARG A 101 6.87 12.38 7.87
N LYS A 102 6.07 12.60 8.92
CA LYS A 102 6.29 11.97 10.23
C LYS A 102 5.99 10.47 10.12
N VAL A 103 6.82 9.67 10.76
CA VAL A 103 6.63 8.23 10.90
C VAL A 103 6.71 7.83 12.36
N GLU A 104 5.86 6.89 12.73
CA GLU A 104 6.01 6.10 13.94
C GLU A 104 6.92 4.91 13.60
N LEU A 105 8.09 4.93 14.21
CA LEU A 105 9.06 3.86 14.15
C LEU A 105 8.81 2.90 15.32
N ALA A 106 8.81 1.61 15.05
CA ALA A 106 9.00 0.61 16.07
C ALA A 106 10.25 -0.21 15.74
N ALA A 107 11.03 -0.54 16.76
CA ALA A 107 12.10 -1.51 16.59
C ALA A 107 11.51 -2.90 16.78
N VAL A 108 11.83 -3.84 15.90
CA VAL A 108 11.38 -5.23 16.01
C VAL A 108 12.65 -6.08 16.02
N GLY A 109 13.08 -6.50 17.21
CA GLY A 109 14.26 -7.35 17.38
C GLY A 109 15.19 -6.93 18.53
N ARG A 110 16.34 -7.60 18.63
CA ARG A 110 17.38 -7.27 19.60
C ARG A 110 18.06 -5.97 19.18
N ILE A 111 17.69 -4.89 19.84
CA ILE A 111 18.35 -3.60 19.69
C ILE A 111 19.79 -3.71 20.24
N PRO A 112 20.82 -3.36 19.45
CA PRO A 112 22.19 -3.28 19.94
C PRO A 112 22.30 -2.43 21.22
N ALA A 113 23.14 -2.81 22.19
CA ALA A 113 23.17 -2.18 23.52
C ALA A 113 23.51 -0.67 23.49
N ASP A 114 24.23 -0.20 22.46
CA ASP A 114 24.50 1.22 22.21
C ASP A 114 23.24 2.01 21.79
N ARG A 115 22.18 1.30 21.41
CA ARG A 115 20.84 1.81 21.09
C ARG A 115 19.81 1.42 22.16
N SER A 116 20.23 1.06 23.37
CA SER A 116 19.35 0.64 24.48
C SER A 116 18.21 1.60 24.83
N ASN A 117 18.26 2.88 24.42
CA ASN A 117 17.15 3.82 24.56
C ASN A 117 16.05 3.69 23.48
N TRP A 118 16.14 2.73 22.55
CA TRP A 118 15.15 2.45 21.51
C TRP A 118 14.17 1.31 21.86
N GLY A 119 14.23 0.72 23.06
CA GLY A 119 13.38 -0.42 23.45
C GLY A 119 11.89 -0.09 23.40
N ASP A 120 11.05 -0.85 22.68
CA ASP A 120 9.60 -0.67 22.51
C ASP A 120 9.09 0.80 22.53
N VAL A 121 9.90 1.73 22.01
CA VAL A 121 9.53 3.15 21.99
C VAL A 121 8.98 3.45 20.61
N ARG A 122 7.67 3.66 20.54
CA ARG A 122 7.02 4.37 19.44
C ARG A 122 7.63 5.76 19.35
N ARG A 123 8.51 5.97 18.38
CA ARG A 123 9.17 7.27 18.17
C ARG A 123 8.64 7.91 16.89
N HIS A 124 8.26 9.18 17.01
CA HIS A 124 7.98 10.02 15.87
C HIS A 124 9.30 10.57 15.32
N GLY A 125 9.50 10.48 14.01
CA GLY A 125 10.62 11.10 13.31
C GLY A 125 10.25 11.38 11.86
N ASP A 126 11.04 12.22 11.18
CA ASP A 126 10.80 12.50 9.76
C ASP A 126 11.57 11.49 8.90
N VAL A 127 10.90 10.92 7.89
CA VAL A 127 11.58 10.07 6.90
C VAL A 127 12.57 10.92 6.12
N GLY A 128 13.85 10.54 6.14
CA GLY A 128 14.91 11.30 5.47
C GLY A 128 15.41 12.53 6.22
N ASP A 129 15.17 12.65 7.54
CA ASP A 129 15.85 13.63 8.38
C ASP A 129 17.38 13.46 8.25
N PRO A 130 18.13 14.48 7.77
CA PRO A 130 19.58 14.40 7.65
C PRO A 130 20.28 14.21 8.99
N ARG A 131 19.64 14.53 10.12
CA ARG A 131 20.13 14.22 11.47
C ARG A 131 19.98 12.74 11.83
N ARG A 132 19.20 11.98 11.04
CA ARG A 132 18.94 10.54 11.20
C ARG A 132 19.07 9.80 9.86
N PRO A 133 20.28 9.79 9.24
CA PRO A 133 20.49 9.28 7.88
C PRO A 133 20.11 7.82 7.71
N ARG A 134 20.08 7.04 8.80
CA ARG A 134 19.75 5.62 8.77
C ARG A 134 18.25 5.36 8.50
N LEU A 135 17.36 6.31 8.77
CA LEU A 135 15.93 6.18 8.43
C LEU A 135 15.64 6.35 6.93
N CYS A 136 16.62 6.87 6.16
CA CYS A 136 16.44 7.24 4.76
C CYS A 136 16.76 6.10 3.75
N GLY A 137 16.98 4.86 4.22
CA GLY A 137 17.34 3.75 3.33
C GLY A 137 17.63 2.42 4.04
N MET A 138 16.95 2.14 5.15
CA MET A 138 17.34 1.03 6.03
C MET A 138 16.76 -0.32 5.59
N ARG A 139 17.62 -1.18 5.03
CA ARG A 139 17.58 -2.63 5.27
C ARG A 139 18.31 -2.95 6.60
N ASP A 140 17.88 -2.37 7.71
CA ASP A 140 18.32 -2.88 9.03
C ASP A 140 17.21 -3.83 9.50
N PRO A 141 17.43 -5.16 9.46
CA PRO A 141 16.41 -6.14 9.81
C PRO A 141 15.95 -6.04 11.27
N ALA A 142 16.59 -5.22 12.11
CA ALA A 142 16.20 -4.99 13.50
C ALA A 142 15.20 -3.82 13.68
N ILE A 143 14.85 -3.07 12.63
CA ILE A 143 13.94 -1.91 12.73
C ILE A 143 12.87 -2.03 11.64
N GLU A 144 11.63 -2.28 12.05
CA GLU A 144 10.47 -2.32 11.16
C GLU A 144 9.72 -1.00 11.27
N ILE A 145 9.74 -0.19 10.22
CA ILE A 145 9.06 1.10 10.24
C ILE A 145 7.56 0.86 10.14
N MET A 146 6.90 0.95 11.31
CA MET A 146 5.53 0.48 11.50
C MET A 146 4.46 1.34 10.84
N LYS A 147 4.67 2.67 10.70
CA LYS A 147 3.61 3.54 10.21
C LYS A 147 4.11 4.93 9.82
N ALA A 148 3.59 5.52 8.74
CA ALA A 148 3.56 6.98 8.59
C ALA A 148 2.30 7.58 9.20
N ILE A 149 2.51 8.69 9.91
CA ILE A 149 1.46 9.53 10.48
C ILE A 149 1.70 10.90 9.88
N VAL A 150 0.75 11.43 9.10
CA VAL A 150 0.82 12.84 8.66
C VAL A 150 0.69 13.76 9.87
#